data_AF-A0A382RQH0-F1
#
_entry.id   AF-A0A382RQH0-F1
#
_cell.length_a   1.000
_cell.length_b   1.000
_cell.length_c   1.000
_cell.angle_alpha   90.00
_cell.angle_beta   90.00
_cell.angle_gamma   90.00
#
_symmetry.space_group_name_H-M   'P 1'
#
loop_
_entity.id
_entity.type
_entity.pdbx_description
1 polymer ?
#
loop_
_entity_poly.entity_id
_entity_poly.type
_entity_poly.pdbx_seq_one_letter_code
_entity_poly.pdbx_strand_id
1 'polypeptide(L)'
;MDKQNPTTCPAEELSKHFDIFNAEYNRDPGPIWQKMRDKCPFSRTEERGGFWLTTTYEDAQALVRKVPELSNRQVSVVEMPEGKDLLAHYNTETFPPITMDPPENIPLRRLMLPFFTPKAVENYRAYTEELCNKLIDDFIDKGECDAAADYAQQITPRVISHILGIDPNQSDEFVEWVRGIVELGAENLELRTESHKKIVTFFTKQLSDRRAKPSDDFI
;
A
#
# COMPACT_ATOMS: atom_id res chain seq x y z
N MET A 1 -2.53 -16.72 43.74
CA MET A 1 -2.65 -17.60 42.56
C MET A 1 -2.19 -16.80 41.37
N ASP A 2 -0.96 -17.08 40.94
CA ASP A 2 -0.25 -16.39 39.87
C ASP A 2 -0.99 -16.46 38.54
N LYS A 3 -1.25 -15.31 37.94
CA LYS A 3 -1.59 -15.22 36.52
C LYS A 3 -0.27 -15.36 35.76
N GLN A 4 -0.01 -16.54 35.23
CA GLN A 4 1.13 -16.79 34.33
C GLN A 4 1.16 -15.72 33.22
N ASN A 5 2.25 -14.97 33.15
CA ASN A 5 2.59 -14.17 31.98
C ASN A 5 2.62 -15.09 30.75
N PRO A 6 2.00 -14.73 29.62
CA PRO A 6 2.12 -15.49 28.39
C PRO A 6 3.47 -15.19 27.72
N THR A 7 4.60 -15.52 28.37
CA THR A 7 5.93 -15.07 27.90
C THR A 7 6.67 -16.04 26.99
N THR A 8 6.13 -17.21 26.64
CA THR A 8 6.83 -18.08 25.68
C THR A 8 5.83 -18.78 24.77
N CYS A 9 5.59 -18.14 23.63
CA CYS A 9 5.27 -18.87 22.41
C CYS A 9 6.27 -20.04 22.25
N PRO A 10 5.85 -21.28 21.95
CA PRO A 10 6.76 -22.36 21.56
C PRO A 10 7.32 -22.06 20.16
N ALA A 11 8.16 -21.02 20.14
CA ALA A 11 8.57 -20.23 19.00
C ALA A 11 9.89 -20.74 18.41
N GLU A 12 10.06 -22.05 18.24
CA GLU A 12 11.30 -22.56 17.66
C GLU A 12 11.18 -23.03 16.22
N GLU A 13 10.02 -23.56 15.80
CA GLU A 13 9.90 -24.17 14.47
C GLU A 13 9.12 -23.31 13.45
N LEU A 14 8.15 -22.49 13.88
CA LEU A 14 7.30 -21.69 12.97
C LEU A 14 7.60 -20.18 13.01
N SER A 15 8.10 -19.67 14.13
CA SER A 15 8.43 -18.25 14.34
C SER A 15 9.79 -17.87 13.79
N LYS A 16 10.75 -18.80 13.67
CA LYS A 16 12.11 -18.45 13.22
C LYS A 16 12.22 -18.22 11.69
N HIS A 17 11.21 -18.54 10.89
CA HIS A 17 11.38 -18.67 9.43
C HIS A 17 10.23 -18.15 8.54
N PHE A 18 9.25 -17.41 9.07
CA PHE A 18 8.32 -16.77 8.14
C PHE A 18 8.97 -15.50 7.55
N ASP A 19 9.12 -15.49 6.23
CA ASP A 19 9.53 -14.33 5.44
C ASP A 19 8.34 -13.92 4.57
N ILE A 20 7.82 -12.71 4.78
CA ILE A 20 6.68 -12.16 4.02
C ILE A 20 7.02 -11.89 2.54
N PHE A 21 8.29 -12.01 2.14
CA PHE A 21 8.73 -11.95 0.75
C PHE A 21 8.95 -13.35 0.14
N ASN A 22 8.82 -14.43 0.92
CA ASN A 22 8.95 -15.78 0.39
C ASN A 22 7.76 -16.12 -0.52
N ALA A 23 8.04 -16.61 -1.73
CA ALA A 23 7.02 -16.90 -2.74
C ALA A 23 6.06 -18.03 -2.32
N GLU A 24 6.53 -19.03 -1.57
CA GLU A 24 5.66 -20.10 -1.05
C GLU A 24 4.76 -19.58 0.07
N TYR A 25 5.27 -18.70 0.93
CA TYR A 25 4.49 -18.02 1.96
C TYR A 25 3.38 -17.16 1.34
N ASN A 26 3.69 -16.37 0.31
CA ASN A 26 2.74 -15.48 -0.35
C ASN A 26 1.69 -16.19 -1.20
N ARG A 27 1.99 -17.41 -1.69
CA ARG A 27 1.04 -18.19 -2.49
C ARG A 27 -0.22 -18.56 -1.72
N ASP A 28 -0.08 -18.96 -0.46
CA ASP A 28 -1.20 -19.33 0.40
C ASP A 28 -0.87 -19.14 1.89
N PRO A 29 -0.96 -17.89 2.42
CA PRO A 29 -0.63 -17.61 3.81
C PRO A 29 -1.70 -18.10 4.80
N GLY A 30 -2.91 -18.44 4.33
CA GLY A 30 -4.06 -18.77 5.18
C GLY A 30 -3.80 -19.94 6.13
N PRO A 31 -3.33 -21.11 5.65
CA PRO A 31 -2.96 -22.24 6.48
C PRO A 31 -1.81 -21.95 7.45
N ILE A 32 -0.85 -21.10 7.05
CA ILE A 32 0.26 -20.68 7.91
C ILE A 32 -0.29 -19.85 9.07
N TRP A 33 -1.10 -18.83 8.78
CA TRP A 33 -1.72 -17.99 9.80
C TRP A 33 -2.69 -18.76 10.69
N GLN A 34 -3.36 -19.80 10.18
CA GLN A 34 -4.20 -20.66 11.02
C GLN A 34 -3.37 -21.41 12.06
N LYS A 35 -2.25 -22.02 11.66
CA LYS A 35 -1.33 -22.68 12.60
C LYS A 35 -0.76 -21.70 13.62
N MET A 36 -0.47 -20.46 13.21
CA MET A 36 -0.02 -19.40 14.10
C MET A 36 -1.12 -19.02 15.09
N ARG A 37 -2.36 -18.78 14.65
CA ARG A 37 -3.49 -18.50 15.56
C ARG A 37 -3.69 -19.59 16.62
N ASP A 38 -3.56 -20.86 16.23
CA ASP A 38 -3.82 -22.00 17.13
C ASP A 38 -2.73 -22.20 18.20
N LYS A 39 -1.48 -21.80 17.92
CA LYS A 39 -0.33 -22.10 18.79
C LYS A 39 0.35 -20.86 19.38
N CYS A 40 0.46 -19.82 18.57
CA CYS A 40 1.23 -18.62 18.86
C CYS A 40 0.74 -17.43 18.02
N PRO A 41 -0.40 -16.84 18.41
CA PRO A 41 -1.07 -15.81 17.62
C PRO A 41 -0.23 -14.53 17.48
N PHE A 42 0.72 -14.31 18.38
CA PHE A 42 1.68 -13.20 18.39
C PHE A 42 3.11 -13.74 18.29
N SER A 43 3.71 -13.65 17.12
CA SER A 43 5.01 -14.26 16.78
C SER A 43 6.01 -13.21 16.32
N ARG A 44 7.30 -13.48 16.51
CA ARG A 44 8.41 -12.69 15.96
C ARG A 44 9.22 -13.57 15.01
N THR A 45 9.62 -13.00 13.88
CA THR A 45 10.64 -13.56 12.98
C THR A 45 11.94 -12.78 13.12
N GLU A 46 13.08 -13.43 12.85
CA GLU A 46 14.38 -12.75 12.71
C GLU A 46 14.77 -12.54 11.24
N GLU A 47 13.95 -13.03 10.30
CA GLU A 47 14.12 -12.75 8.88
C GLU A 47 14.06 -11.23 8.63
N ARG A 48 14.89 -10.75 7.69
CA ARG A 48 14.85 -9.36 7.20
C ARG A 48 15.04 -8.28 8.28
N GLY A 49 15.87 -8.54 9.28
CA GLY A 49 16.11 -7.61 10.39
C GLY A 49 15.12 -7.74 11.56
N GLY A 50 14.14 -8.63 11.40
CA GLY A 50 13.24 -9.09 12.45
C GLY A 50 12.06 -8.16 12.73
N PHE A 51 10.88 -8.75 12.81
CA PHE A 51 9.63 -8.02 13.05
C PHE A 51 8.57 -8.91 13.72
N TRP A 52 7.55 -8.27 14.28
CA TRP A 52 6.43 -8.92 14.96
C TRP A 52 5.24 -9.06 14.02
N LEU A 53 4.52 -10.18 14.14
CA LEU A 53 3.27 -10.47 13.45
C LEU A 53 2.22 -10.91 14.46
N THR A 54 1.03 -10.32 14.36
CA THR A 54 -0.17 -10.88 14.98
C THR A 54 -1.11 -11.47 13.93
N THR A 55 -1.82 -12.54 14.31
CA THR A 55 -2.75 -13.25 13.42
C THR A 55 -4.19 -13.28 13.93
N THR A 56 -4.47 -12.68 15.09
CA THR A 56 -5.81 -12.57 15.68
C THR A 56 -6.41 -11.20 15.43
N TYR A 57 -7.74 -11.15 15.36
CA TYR A 57 -8.48 -9.92 15.19
C TYR A 57 -8.33 -9.01 16.41
N GLU A 58 -8.41 -9.59 17.60
CA GLU A 58 -8.38 -8.87 18.88
C GLU A 58 -7.05 -8.15 19.08
N ASP A 59 -5.92 -8.83 18.84
CA ASP A 59 -4.60 -8.23 18.97
C ASP A 59 -4.36 -7.19 17.88
N ALA A 60 -4.74 -7.46 16.62
CA ALA A 60 -4.62 -6.48 15.55
C ALA A 60 -5.38 -5.18 15.88
N GLN A 61 -6.63 -5.31 16.34
CA GLN A 61 -7.45 -4.19 16.78
C GLN A 61 -6.87 -3.43 17.98
N ALA A 62 -6.24 -4.14 18.92
CA ALA A 62 -5.58 -3.51 20.06
C ALA A 62 -4.35 -2.72 19.60
N LEU A 63 -3.49 -3.30 18.75
CA LEU A 63 -2.21 -2.72 18.33
C LEU A 63 -2.41 -1.46 17.47
N VAL A 64 -3.35 -1.45 16.53
CA VAL A 64 -3.61 -0.27 15.66
C VAL A 64 -4.06 0.98 16.43
N ARG A 65 -4.44 0.84 17.71
CA ARG A 65 -4.85 1.95 18.58
C ARG A 65 -3.76 2.41 19.56
N LYS A 66 -2.62 1.73 19.61
CA LYS A 66 -1.51 2.03 20.55
C LYS A 66 -0.59 3.12 20.02
N VAL A 67 -1.15 4.27 19.63
CA VAL A 67 -0.34 5.46 19.32
C VAL A 67 -0.27 6.30 20.60
N PRO A 68 0.91 6.72 21.08
CA PRO A 68 2.20 6.80 20.37
C PRO A 68 3.15 5.60 20.50
N GLU A 69 2.80 4.54 21.23
CA GLU A 69 3.71 3.41 21.50
C GLU A 69 4.12 2.65 20.22
N LEU A 70 3.20 2.54 19.26
CA LEU A 70 3.36 1.99 17.92
C LEU A 70 3.07 3.11 16.92
N SER A 71 4.07 3.96 16.74
CA SER A 71 4.01 5.12 15.84
C SER A 71 3.79 4.71 14.38
N ASN A 72 3.05 5.53 13.63
CA ASN A 72 2.85 5.37 12.19
C ASN A 72 4.00 5.94 11.35
N ARG A 73 5.01 6.57 11.97
CA ARG A 73 6.11 7.26 11.27
C ARG A 73 6.93 6.33 10.37
N GLN A 74 6.91 5.02 10.64
CA GLN A 74 7.54 4.00 9.80
C GLN A 74 6.46 3.05 9.26
N VAL A 75 6.32 2.99 7.94
CA VAL A 75 5.27 2.20 7.26
C VAL A 75 5.77 0.85 6.73
N SER A 76 7.08 0.60 6.79
CA SER A 76 7.70 -0.68 6.40
C SER A 76 8.23 -1.41 7.62
N VAL A 77 7.90 -2.71 7.74
CA VAL A 77 8.42 -3.61 8.77
C VAL A 77 9.77 -4.25 8.41
N VAL A 78 10.17 -4.14 7.14
CA VAL A 78 11.48 -4.59 6.65
C VAL A 78 12.31 -3.37 6.29
N GLU A 79 13.51 -3.30 6.87
CA GLU A 79 14.50 -2.28 6.56
C GLU A 79 15.17 -2.60 5.21
N MET A 80 15.39 -1.55 4.40
CA MET A 80 16.16 -1.68 3.18
C MET A 80 17.66 -1.74 3.51
N PRO A 81 18.48 -2.55 2.80
CA PRO A 81 19.91 -2.63 3.06
C PRO A 81 20.62 -1.27 2.95
N GLU A 82 21.47 -0.95 3.92
CA GLU A 82 22.30 0.27 3.93
C GLU A 82 23.08 0.42 2.61
N GLY A 83 23.14 1.66 2.09
CA GLY A 83 23.89 1.99 0.87
C GLY A 83 23.21 1.63 -0.45
N LYS A 84 22.11 0.87 -0.44
CA LYS A 84 21.11 0.84 -1.52
C LYS A 84 20.00 1.87 -1.29
N ASP A 85 20.15 2.67 -0.24
CA ASP A 85 19.25 3.74 0.10
C ASP A 85 19.59 5.00 -0.70
N LEU A 86 19.46 4.93 -2.04
CA LEU A 86 19.24 6.15 -2.85
C LEU A 86 17.98 6.90 -2.39
N LEU A 87 17.21 6.26 -1.51
CA LEU A 87 15.97 6.66 -0.91
C LEU A 87 16.11 6.93 0.60
N ALA A 88 17.30 7.21 1.15
CA ALA A 88 17.43 7.64 2.55
C ALA A 88 16.62 8.91 2.81
N HIS A 89 16.34 9.65 1.74
CA HIS A 89 15.37 10.74 1.70
C HIS A 89 13.91 10.29 1.84
N TYR A 90 13.53 9.04 1.54
CA TYR A 90 12.17 8.50 1.59
C TYR A 90 11.82 7.91 2.97
N ASN A 91 12.83 7.52 3.75
CA ASN A 91 12.68 7.39 5.20
C ASN A 91 12.50 8.76 5.89
N THR A 92 12.79 9.87 5.18
CA THR A 92 12.51 11.25 5.62
C THR A 92 11.33 11.92 4.89
N GLU A 93 10.87 11.39 3.76
CA GLU A 93 9.68 11.86 3.06
C GLU A 93 8.47 11.29 3.78
N THR A 94 7.87 12.12 4.62
CA THR A 94 6.56 11.85 5.14
C THR A 94 5.60 11.65 3.96
N PHE A 95 4.90 10.53 3.91
CA PHE A 95 3.69 10.33 3.10
C PHE A 95 2.50 10.63 4.00
N PRO A 96 2.17 11.90 4.25
CA PRO A 96 1.01 12.18 5.05
C PRO A 96 -0.27 11.74 4.33
N PRO A 97 -1.30 11.34 5.06
CA PRO A 97 -1.34 11.24 6.52
C PRO A 97 -0.82 9.90 7.07
N ILE A 98 -0.43 8.94 6.22
CA ILE A 98 -0.11 7.58 6.65
C ILE A 98 1.16 7.50 7.51
N THR A 99 2.14 8.38 7.30
CA THR A 99 3.38 8.44 8.12
C THR A 99 3.30 9.42 9.29
N MET A 100 2.10 9.75 9.79
CA MET A 100 1.90 10.76 10.84
C MET A 100 1.02 10.23 11.98
N ASP A 101 1.41 10.54 13.20
CA ASP A 101 0.61 10.28 14.40
C ASP A 101 -0.38 11.44 14.68
N PRO A 102 -1.48 11.21 15.41
CA PRO A 102 -2.27 12.29 15.97
C PRO A 102 -1.44 13.15 16.95
N PRO A 103 -1.65 14.47 17.00
CA PRO A 103 -2.66 15.23 16.24
C PRO A 103 -2.19 15.68 14.84
N GLU A 104 -0.92 15.44 14.46
CA GLU A 104 -0.30 15.94 13.22
C GLU A 104 -1.04 15.47 11.96
N ASN A 105 -1.56 14.24 11.96
CA ASN A 105 -2.29 13.70 10.81
C ASN A 105 -3.72 14.27 10.63
N ILE A 106 -4.30 14.91 11.65
CA ILE A 106 -5.72 15.30 11.66
C ILE A 106 -6.06 16.34 10.59
N PRO A 107 -5.28 17.43 10.40
CA PRO A 107 -5.59 18.43 9.39
C PRO A 107 -5.56 17.87 7.96
N LEU A 108 -4.58 17.00 7.65
CA LEU A 108 -4.42 16.41 6.32
C LEU A 108 -5.51 15.38 6.04
N ARG A 109 -5.88 14.56 7.03
CA ARG A 109 -7.06 13.69 6.92
C ARG A 109 -8.32 14.50 6.66
N ARG A 110 -8.52 15.62 7.37
CA ARG A 110 -9.70 16.48 7.18
C ARG A 110 -9.75 17.09 5.77
N LEU A 111 -8.61 17.42 5.18
CA LEU A 111 -8.52 17.93 3.82
C LEU A 111 -8.91 16.88 2.77
N MET A 112 -8.47 15.62 2.95
CA MET A 112 -8.67 14.56 1.97
C MET A 112 -10.06 13.88 2.06
N LEU A 113 -10.61 13.73 3.27
CA LEU A 113 -11.83 12.95 3.52
C LEU A 113 -13.05 13.32 2.64
N PRO A 114 -13.31 14.59 2.29
CA PRO A 114 -14.44 14.96 1.43
C PRO A 114 -14.49 14.18 0.11
N PHE A 115 -13.34 13.89 -0.51
CA PHE A 115 -13.22 13.15 -1.78
C PHE A 115 -13.47 11.65 -1.65
N PHE A 116 -13.46 11.13 -0.42
CA PHE A 116 -13.60 9.70 -0.11
C PHE A 116 -14.82 9.40 0.77
N THR A 117 -15.77 10.35 0.87
CA THR A 117 -17.08 10.07 1.49
C THR A 117 -17.89 9.11 0.61
N PRO A 118 -18.87 8.35 1.17
CA PRO A 118 -19.73 7.49 0.35
C PRO A 118 -20.38 8.22 -0.83
N LYS A 119 -20.80 9.47 -0.63
CA LYS A 119 -21.37 10.31 -1.69
C LYS A 119 -20.34 10.70 -2.76
N ALA A 120 -19.12 11.02 -2.38
CA ALA A 120 -18.06 11.35 -3.35
C ALA A 120 -17.64 10.11 -4.15
N VAL A 121 -17.49 8.97 -3.47
CA VAL A 121 -17.16 7.69 -4.12
C VAL A 121 -18.22 7.27 -5.13
N GLU A 122 -19.50 7.52 -4.85
CA GLU A 122 -20.59 7.23 -5.79
C GLU A 122 -20.44 7.99 -7.12
N ASN A 123 -19.84 9.19 -7.12
CA ASN A 123 -19.57 9.93 -8.36
C ASN A 123 -18.54 9.24 -9.26
N TYR A 124 -17.69 8.36 -8.71
CA TYR A 124 -16.70 7.60 -9.47
C TYR A 124 -17.25 6.27 -10.02
N ARG A 125 -18.47 5.88 -9.62
CA ARG A 125 -19.09 4.61 -10.02
C ARG A 125 -19.16 4.47 -11.54
N ALA A 126 -19.75 5.46 -12.21
CA ALA A 126 -19.99 5.40 -13.66
C ALA A 126 -18.67 5.20 -14.43
N TYR A 127 -17.65 5.99 -14.10
CA TYR A 127 -16.30 5.84 -14.68
C TYR A 127 -15.71 4.46 -14.40
N THR A 128 -15.84 3.96 -13.17
CA THR A 128 -15.29 2.66 -12.77
C THR A 128 -16.00 1.51 -13.50
N GLU A 129 -17.32 1.56 -13.64
CA GLU A 129 -18.11 0.57 -14.38
C GLU A 129 -17.77 0.58 -15.88
N GLU A 130 -17.64 1.77 -16.48
CA GLU A 130 -17.21 1.91 -17.87
C GLU A 130 -15.80 1.35 -18.09
N LEU A 131 -14.86 1.66 -17.19
CA LEU A 131 -13.50 1.12 -17.23
C LEU A 131 -13.50 -0.41 -17.14
N CYS A 132 -14.23 -0.98 -16.19
CA CYS A 132 -14.34 -2.44 -16.03
C CYS A 132 -14.90 -3.09 -17.30
N ASN A 133 -15.99 -2.57 -17.86
CA ASN A 133 -16.58 -3.11 -19.08
C ASN A 133 -15.60 -3.02 -20.25
N LYS A 134 -14.93 -1.88 -20.43
CA LYS A 134 -13.94 -1.71 -21.49
C LYS A 134 -12.80 -2.72 -21.38
N LEU A 135 -12.26 -2.92 -20.17
CA LEU A 135 -11.19 -3.89 -19.95
C LEU A 135 -11.65 -5.32 -20.27
N ILE A 136 -12.90 -5.66 -19.96
CA ILE A 136 -13.49 -6.97 -20.34
C ILE A 136 -13.62 -7.09 -21.86
N ASP A 137 -14.14 -6.06 -22.53
CA ASP A 137 -14.32 -6.04 -23.98
C ASP A 137 -12.99 -6.27 -24.74
N ASP A 138 -11.85 -5.86 -24.17
CA ASP A 138 -10.52 -6.04 -24.77
C ASP A 138 -10.05 -7.51 -24.83
N PHE A 139 -10.63 -8.41 -24.03
CA PHE A 139 -10.26 -9.83 -24.00
C PHE A 139 -11.42 -10.82 -24.14
N ILE A 140 -12.68 -10.39 -24.02
CA ILE A 140 -13.83 -11.31 -23.99
C ILE A 140 -13.92 -12.19 -25.25
N ASP A 141 -13.64 -11.63 -26.43
CA ASP A 141 -13.68 -12.37 -27.70
C ASP A 141 -12.51 -13.34 -27.88
N LYS A 142 -11.42 -13.17 -27.12
CA LYS A 142 -10.26 -14.08 -27.14
C LYS A 142 -10.55 -15.37 -26.36
N GLY A 143 -11.48 -15.32 -25.40
CA GLY A 143 -11.84 -16.45 -24.53
C GLY A 143 -10.81 -16.77 -23.44
N GLU A 144 -9.71 -16.02 -23.37
CA GLU A 144 -8.65 -16.15 -22.37
C GLU A 144 -8.00 -14.78 -22.05
N CYS A 145 -7.51 -14.61 -20.82
CA CYS A 145 -6.76 -13.44 -20.37
C CYS A 145 -5.93 -13.76 -19.12
N ASP A 146 -4.96 -12.92 -18.81
CA ASP A 146 -4.39 -12.82 -17.47
C ASP A 146 -5.25 -11.82 -16.66
N ALA A 147 -6.19 -12.33 -15.87
CA ALA A 147 -7.11 -11.49 -15.10
C ALA A 147 -6.40 -10.54 -14.10
N ALA A 148 -5.15 -10.81 -13.73
CA ALA A 148 -4.36 -9.88 -12.93
C ALA A 148 -3.85 -8.73 -13.80
N ALA A 149 -3.08 -9.04 -14.84
CA ALA A 149 -2.41 -8.03 -15.68
C ALA A 149 -3.38 -7.27 -16.60
N ASP A 150 -4.34 -7.97 -17.19
CA ASP A 150 -5.27 -7.44 -18.20
C ASP A 150 -6.50 -6.76 -17.57
N TYR A 151 -6.77 -6.99 -16.28
CA TYR A 151 -7.96 -6.47 -15.61
C TYR A 151 -7.66 -5.84 -14.24
N ALA A 152 -7.36 -6.63 -13.21
CA ALA A 152 -7.34 -6.16 -11.83
C ALA A 152 -6.28 -5.06 -11.57
N GLN A 153 -5.07 -5.20 -12.13
CA GLN A 153 -3.98 -4.23 -11.98
C GLN A 153 -4.26 -2.91 -12.70
N GLN A 154 -5.19 -2.88 -13.66
CA GLN A 154 -5.52 -1.69 -14.44
C GLN A 154 -6.52 -0.78 -13.73
N ILE A 155 -7.45 -1.35 -12.96
CA ILE A 155 -8.61 -0.62 -12.42
C ILE A 155 -8.17 0.44 -11.41
N THR A 156 -7.46 0.03 -10.36
CA THR A 156 -7.11 0.93 -9.24
C THR A 156 -6.29 2.15 -9.67
N PRO A 157 -5.14 2.02 -10.38
CA PRO A 157 -4.35 3.19 -10.75
C PRO A 157 -5.07 4.13 -11.72
N ARG A 158 -5.98 3.62 -12.57
CA ARG A 158 -6.79 4.45 -13.47
C ARG A 158 -7.92 5.17 -12.75
N VAL A 159 -8.60 4.53 -11.80
CA VAL A 159 -9.58 5.20 -10.93
C VAL A 159 -8.91 6.30 -10.11
N ILE A 160 -7.72 6.06 -9.57
CA ILE A 160 -6.94 7.09 -8.86
C ILE A 160 -6.53 8.22 -9.81
N SER A 161 -6.06 7.90 -11.03
CA SER A 161 -5.76 8.89 -12.07
C SER A 161 -6.96 9.80 -12.36
N HIS A 162 -8.16 9.23 -12.44
CA HIS A 162 -9.41 9.96 -12.62
C HIS A 162 -9.74 10.87 -11.43
N ILE A 163 -9.64 10.36 -10.19
CA ILE A 163 -9.88 11.15 -8.96
C ILE A 163 -8.90 12.33 -8.86
N LEU A 164 -7.66 12.13 -9.29
CA LEU A 164 -6.61 13.16 -9.34
C LEU A 164 -6.79 14.17 -10.47
N GLY A 165 -7.80 14.03 -11.33
CA GLY A 165 -8.02 14.93 -12.46
C GLY A 165 -6.89 14.89 -13.50
N ILE A 166 -6.20 13.75 -13.62
CA ILE A 166 -5.16 13.55 -14.64
C ILE A 166 -5.82 13.45 -16.01
N ASP A 167 -5.21 14.08 -17.02
CA ASP A 167 -5.66 13.99 -18.41
C ASP A 167 -5.72 12.51 -18.84
N PRO A 168 -6.85 12.02 -19.37
CA PRO A 168 -6.98 10.64 -19.85
C PRO A 168 -5.86 10.19 -20.80
N ASN A 169 -5.31 11.10 -21.61
CA ASN A 169 -4.21 10.80 -22.53
C ASN A 169 -2.87 10.53 -21.82
N GLN A 170 -2.76 10.90 -20.54
CA GLN A 170 -1.58 10.67 -19.69
C GLN A 170 -1.81 9.54 -18.68
N SER A 171 -3.02 8.94 -18.66
CA SER A 171 -3.37 7.90 -17.69
C SER A 171 -2.49 6.66 -17.82
N ASP A 172 -2.14 6.26 -19.04
CA ASP A 172 -1.29 5.09 -19.30
C ASP A 172 0.12 5.30 -18.73
N GLU A 173 0.73 6.45 -19.02
CA GLU A 173 2.05 6.80 -18.48
C GLU A 173 2.02 6.85 -16.95
N PHE A 174 0.97 7.43 -16.36
CA PHE A 174 0.80 7.47 -14.91
C PHE A 174 0.70 6.07 -14.30
N VAL A 175 -0.08 5.17 -14.91
CA VAL A 175 -0.21 3.77 -14.48
C VAL A 175 1.16 3.08 -14.52
N GLU A 176 1.93 3.25 -15.59
CA GLU A 176 3.28 2.69 -15.69
C GLU A 176 4.21 3.17 -14.57
N TRP A 177 4.19 4.47 -14.25
CA TRP A 177 5.02 5.01 -13.18
C TRP A 177 4.61 4.46 -11.81
N VAL A 178 3.30 4.36 -11.54
CA VAL A 178 2.78 3.79 -10.30
C VAL A 178 3.21 2.33 -10.15
N ARG A 179 3.07 1.52 -11.20
CA ARG A 179 3.54 0.11 -11.21
C ARG A 179 5.05 0.00 -11.03
N GLY A 180 5.80 0.91 -11.64
CA GLY A 180 7.25 1.00 -11.47
C GLY A 180 7.69 1.32 -10.04
N ILE A 181 6.83 1.94 -9.23
CA ILE A 181 7.09 2.19 -7.80
C ILE A 181 6.63 1.03 -6.92
N VAL A 182 5.39 0.56 -7.13
CA VAL A 182 4.69 -0.32 -6.18
C VAL A 182 4.92 -1.79 -6.48
N GLU A 183 4.80 -2.21 -7.73
CA GLU A 183 4.85 -3.64 -8.12
C GLU A 183 6.27 -4.04 -8.50
N LEU A 184 6.86 -3.35 -9.48
CA LEU A 184 8.15 -3.71 -10.06
C LEU A 184 9.33 -3.11 -9.28
N GLY A 185 9.07 -2.01 -8.58
CA GLY A 185 10.09 -1.25 -7.84
C GLY A 185 10.57 -1.90 -6.54
N ALA A 186 9.84 -2.90 -6.04
CA ALA A 186 10.22 -3.61 -4.82
C ALA A 186 11.52 -4.40 -4.98
N GLU A 187 11.75 -4.94 -6.18
CA GLU A 187 12.95 -5.73 -6.52
C GLU A 187 13.90 -5.00 -7.49
N ASN A 188 13.41 -3.94 -8.17
CA ASN A 188 14.19 -3.11 -9.09
C ASN A 188 14.27 -1.65 -8.62
N LEU A 189 15.35 -1.33 -7.90
CA LEU A 189 15.56 0.00 -7.33
C LEU A 189 15.75 1.11 -8.38
N GLU A 190 16.36 0.78 -9.52
CA GLU A 190 16.61 1.74 -10.61
C GLU A 190 15.28 2.19 -11.21
N LEU A 191 14.43 1.23 -11.60
CA LEU A 191 13.09 1.48 -12.10
C LEU A 191 12.24 2.28 -11.10
N ARG A 192 12.30 1.91 -9.81
CA ARG A 192 11.60 2.65 -8.75
C ARG A 192 12.01 4.11 -8.69
N THR A 193 13.31 4.37 -8.76
CA THR A 193 13.89 5.72 -8.71
C THR A 193 13.48 6.54 -9.92
N GLU A 194 13.54 5.95 -11.13
CA GLU A 194 13.12 6.62 -12.35
C GLU A 194 11.62 6.97 -12.34
N SER A 195 10.77 6.00 -12.00
CA SER A 195 9.32 6.20 -11.92
C SER A 195 8.93 7.24 -10.88
N HIS A 196 9.59 7.27 -9.72
CA HIS A 196 9.36 8.32 -8.74
C HIS A 196 9.73 9.71 -9.27
N LYS A 197 10.88 9.87 -9.91
CA LYS A 197 11.28 11.16 -10.53
C LYS A 197 10.23 11.65 -11.52
N LYS A 198 9.67 10.76 -12.33
CA LYS A 198 8.59 11.08 -13.28
C LYS A 198 7.32 11.56 -12.55
N ILE A 199 6.89 10.85 -11.51
CA ILE A 199 5.74 11.23 -10.68
C ILE A 199 5.93 12.61 -10.02
N VAL A 200 7.07 12.86 -9.38
CA VAL A 200 7.34 14.15 -8.73
C VAL A 200 7.36 15.29 -9.74
N THR A 201 8.01 15.08 -10.88
CA THR A 201 8.04 16.08 -11.97
C THR A 201 6.63 16.38 -12.47
N PHE A 202 5.83 15.34 -12.69
CA PHE A 202 4.44 15.46 -13.13
C PHE A 202 3.59 16.24 -12.13
N PHE A 203 3.58 15.85 -10.85
CA PHE A 203 2.76 16.55 -9.84
C PHE A 203 3.26 17.97 -9.54
N THR A 204 4.56 18.24 -9.64
CA THR A 204 5.07 19.62 -9.53
C THR A 204 4.44 20.52 -10.59
N LYS A 205 4.30 20.01 -11.83
CA LYS A 205 3.60 20.71 -12.91
C LYS A 205 2.10 20.83 -12.61
N GLN A 206 1.43 19.74 -12.24
CA GLN A 206 -0.01 19.78 -11.93
C GLN A 206 -0.34 20.78 -10.81
N LEU A 207 0.46 20.81 -9.74
CA LEU A 207 0.31 21.78 -8.65
C LEU A 207 0.48 23.22 -9.12
N SER A 208 1.44 23.48 -10.02
CA SER A 208 1.61 24.82 -10.62
C SER A 208 0.38 25.21 -11.44
N ASP A 209 -0.13 24.30 -12.26
CA ASP A 209 -1.30 24.52 -13.10
C ASP A 209 -2.56 24.76 -12.25
N ARG A 210 -2.77 23.97 -11.18
CA ARG A 210 -3.92 24.14 -10.25
C ARG A 210 -3.84 25.40 -9.41
N ARG A 211 -2.64 25.87 -9.05
CA ARG A 211 -2.46 27.18 -8.41
C ARG A 211 -2.86 28.34 -9.32
N ALA A 212 -2.58 28.23 -10.62
CA ALA A 212 -2.95 29.25 -11.61
C ALA A 212 -4.43 29.14 -12.02
N LYS A 213 -4.96 27.93 -12.13
CA LYS A 213 -6.34 27.63 -12.52
C LYS A 213 -6.89 26.46 -11.68
N PRO A 214 -7.52 26.76 -10.54
CA PRO A 214 -8.11 25.73 -9.68
C PRO A 214 -9.22 24.96 -10.38
N SER A 215 -9.38 23.69 -9.99
CA SER A 215 -10.46 22.79 -10.40
C SER A 215 -11.01 22.10 -9.15
N ASP A 216 -12.10 21.35 -9.33
CA ASP A 216 -12.73 20.58 -8.27
C ASP A 216 -12.16 19.15 -8.13
N ASP A 217 -10.99 18.89 -8.72
CA ASP A 217 -10.28 17.61 -8.57
C ASP A 217 -9.48 17.56 -7.25
N PHE A 218 -8.82 16.43 -7.00
CA PHE A 218 -8.16 16.19 -5.71
C PHE A 218 -6.90 17.04 -5.47
N ILE A 219 -6.26 17.59 -6.51
CA ILE A 219 -4.92 18.23 -6.44
C ILE A 219 -4.98 19.71 -6.02
#